data_AF-A0A9W6EHF4-F1
#
_entry.id   AF-A0A9W6EHF4-F1
#
_cell.length_a   1.000
_cell.length_b   1.000
_cell.length_c   1.000
_cell.angle_alpha   90.00
_cell.angle_beta   90.00
_cell.angle_gamma   90.00
#
_symmetry.space_group_name_H-M   'P 1'
#
loop_
_entity.id
_entity.type
_entity.pdbx_description
1 polymer ?
#
loop_
_entity_poly.entity_id
_entity_poly.type
_entity_poly.pdbx_seq_one_letter_code
_entity_poly.pdbx_strand_id
1 'polypeptide(L)'
;MNPPKVQTSTSQHDLIPEDEIIELATYHRRDFDLAVIHINRRAHEPVRSTITQPLKAPSISLGQLDVLHLELIHEICLYLDLESLIRFRQVSRCAQQSVSTSRFYRETTTHALDALCTLLRTKVGSQFTLTELFTALCTRDCLLCGSSFGGFLFLPTLLRCCFSCIQKDRLPRLVPYADAKWYISSKCKTASKTYSLLKSLPILRTIPGIYSMQEVSSKGRRQLVTMDDLIRVVGSKPTSDEEATWTAAKSYSNLPFMATTTLPYLDRASGRIEHGVCCIGCQVSLEEGLTKGMRFGSDGLVLRDRVYSHEGFIGHFGECLKAQEVWRLRKMGTSVAKVSEFVRRRGYFKQRDVVMSFDRAK
;
A
#
# COMPACT_ATOMS: atom_id res chain seq x y z
N MET A 1 27.25 -49.83 33.38
CA MET A 1 27.79 -48.50 33.01
C MET A 1 27.18 -48.09 31.67
N ASN A 2 26.21 -47.18 31.72
CA ASN A 2 25.69 -46.45 30.55
C ASN A 2 25.73 -44.97 30.97
N PRO A 3 26.28 -44.06 30.15
CA PRO A 3 26.38 -42.66 30.54
C PRO A 3 24.99 -41.99 30.46
N PRO A 4 24.69 -41.04 31.36
CA PRO A 4 23.40 -40.35 31.34
C PRO A 4 23.33 -39.37 30.16
N LYS A 5 22.20 -39.41 29.46
CA LYS A 5 21.85 -38.46 28.41
C LYS A 5 21.79 -37.05 29.00
N VAL A 6 22.66 -36.17 28.50
CA VAL A 6 22.62 -34.73 28.72
C VAL A 6 21.29 -34.20 28.20
N GLN A 7 20.47 -33.65 29.09
CA GLN A 7 19.29 -32.87 28.74
C GLN A 7 19.78 -31.58 28.10
N THR A 8 19.53 -31.45 26.80
CA THR A 8 19.75 -30.21 26.05
C THR A 8 18.81 -29.15 26.60
N SER A 9 19.42 -28.05 27.05
CA SER A 9 18.79 -26.85 27.61
C SER A 9 17.60 -26.37 26.78
N THR A 10 16.44 -26.30 27.44
CA THR A 10 15.30 -25.50 27.00
C THR A 10 15.78 -24.05 26.86
N SER A 11 15.57 -23.49 25.68
CA SER A 11 16.20 -22.29 25.14
C SER A 11 15.89 -21.01 25.92
N GLN A 12 16.90 -20.15 26.09
CA GLN A 12 16.85 -18.79 26.66
C GLN A 12 15.99 -17.76 25.86
N HIS A 13 15.07 -18.22 25.01
CA HIS A 13 14.29 -17.38 24.11
C HIS A 13 12.89 -17.00 24.64
N ASP A 14 12.39 -17.62 25.72
CA ASP A 14 11.01 -17.41 26.20
C ASP A 14 10.82 -16.22 27.15
N LEU A 15 11.87 -15.43 27.44
CA LEU A 15 11.82 -14.32 28.42
C LEU A 15 12.01 -12.93 27.82
N ILE A 16 12.16 -12.80 26.50
CA ILE A 16 12.43 -11.51 25.85
C ILE A 16 11.11 -10.94 25.32
N PRO A 17 10.71 -9.71 25.72
CA PRO A 17 9.52 -9.08 25.15
C PRO A 17 9.65 -8.90 23.62
N GLU A 18 8.67 -9.40 22.86
CA GLU A 18 8.68 -9.32 21.39
C GLU A 18 8.77 -7.88 20.88
N ASP A 19 8.12 -6.93 21.57
CA ASP A 19 8.18 -5.50 21.20
C ASP A 19 9.62 -4.94 21.29
N GLU A 20 10.44 -5.41 22.26
CA GLU A 20 11.85 -5.04 22.37
C GLU A 20 12.66 -5.60 21.20
N ILE A 21 12.38 -6.84 20.80
CA ILE A 21 13.02 -7.47 19.63
C ILE A 21 12.69 -6.67 18.36
N ILE A 22 11.41 -6.33 18.15
CA ILE A 22 10.98 -5.55 17.00
C ILE A 22 11.67 -4.18 16.96
N GLU A 23 11.67 -3.45 18.07
CA GLU A 23 12.27 -2.11 18.14
C GLU A 23 13.79 -2.12 17.87
N LEU A 24 14.50 -3.11 18.42
CA LEU A 24 15.95 -3.14 18.37
C LEU A 24 16.51 -3.91 17.16
N ALA A 25 15.79 -4.86 16.58
CA ALA A 25 16.31 -5.70 15.49
C ALA A 25 15.72 -5.37 14.10
N THR A 26 14.76 -4.45 14.02
CA THR A 26 14.09 -4.12 12.76
C THR A 26 14.22 -2.66 12.34
N TYR A 27 13.92 -2.41 11.06
CA TYR A 27 13.71 -1.08 10.52
C TYR A 27 12.61 -1.09 9.47
N HIS A 28 11.96 0.05 9.27
CA HIS A 28 11.00 0.23 8.18
C HIS A 28 11.69 0.85 6.96
N ARG A 29 11.52 0.24 5.78
CA ARG A 29 12.22 0.64 4.56
C ARG A 29 11.42 1.67 3.76
N ARG A 30 11.69 2.94 4.05
CA ARG A 30 10.93 4.08 3.50
C ARG A 30 11.09 4.31 2.01
N ASP A 31 12.18 3.82 1.40
CA ASP A 31 12.36 3.93 -0.05
C ASP A 31 11.24 3.26 -0.83
N PHE A 32 10.66 2.19 -0.29
CA PHE A 32 9.54 1.50 -0.93
C PHE A 32 8.27 2.37 -0.95
N ASP A 33 8.02 3.12 0.12
CA ASP A 33 6.92 4.07 0.18
C ASP A 33 7.08 5.19 -0.86
N LEU A 34 8.30 5.72 -1.01
CA LEU A 34 8.61 6.78 -1.96
C LEU A 34 8.66 6.32 -3.43
N ALA A 35 8.69 5.01 -3.66
CA ALA A 35 8.64 4.43 -5.00
C ALA A 35 7.22 4.37 -5.57
N VAL A 36 6.18 4.48 -4.73
CA VAL A 36 4.76 4.41 -5.15
C VAL A 36 4.06 5.76 -4.96
N ILE A 37 2.74 5.83 -5.16
CA ILE A 37 1.98 7.04 -4.83
C ILE A 37 2.04 7.26 -3.32
N HIS A 38 2.72 8.34 -2.94
CA HIS A 38 2.84 8.78 -1.56
C HIS A 38 2.41 10.24 -1.46
N ILE A 39 1.38 10.51 -0.66
CA ILE A 39 0.91 11.87 -0.46
C ILE A 39 1.68 12.49 0.70
N ASN A 40 2.26 13.67 0.49
CA ASN A 40 2.95 14.38 1.56
C ASN A 40 1.94 14.70 2.67
N ARG A 41 2.16 14.17 3.87
CA ARG A 41 1.29 14.40 5.03
C ARG A 41 1.00 15.88 5.26
N ARG A 42 1.99 16.76 5.06
CA ARG A 42 1.85 18.22 5.22
C ARG A 42 0.80 18.83 4.30
N ALA A 43 0.56 18.23 3.13
CA ALA A 43 -0.47 18.69 2.19
C ALA A 43 -1.90 18.52 2.74
N HIS A 44 -2.10 17.62 3.71
CA HIS A 44 -3.40 17.35 4.31
C HIS A 44 -3.51 17.80 5.76
N GLU A 45 -2.42 18.23 6.41
CA GLU A 45 -2.43 18.65 7.81
C GLU A 45 -3.52 19.70 8.14
N PRO A 46 -3.76 20.74 7.31
CA PRO A 46 -4.80 21.74 7.61
C PRO A 46 -6.22 21.19 7.65
N VAL A 47 -6.50 20.11 6.93
CA VAL A 47 -7.84 19.51 6.81
C VAL A 47 -7.96 18.19 7.55
N ARG A 48 -6.86 17.65 8.09
CA ARG A 48 -6.80 16.32 8.68
C ARG A 48 -7.75 16.19 9.87
N SER A 49 -7.72 17.15 10.79
CA SER A 49 -8.63 17.19 11.95
C SER A 49 -10.10 17.22 11.51
N THR A 50 -10.44 18.05 10.53
CA THR A 50 -11.79 18.15 9.97
C THR A 50 -12.24 16.87 9.27
N ILE A 51 -11.33 16.03 8.79
CA ILE A 51 -11.65 14.73 8.17
C ILE A 51 -11.79 13.65 9.24
N THR A 52 -10.87 13.57 10.20
CA THR A 52 -10.83 12.46 11.17
C THR A 52 -11.74 12.66 12.38
N GLN A 53 -12.02 13.91 12.76
CA GLN A 53 -12.80 14.21 13.96
C GLN A 53 -14.25 14.60 13.63
N PRO A 54 -15.22 14.15 14.44
CA PRO A 54 -16.58 14.65 14.34
C PRO A 54 -16.59 16.14 14.72
N LEU A 55 -17.22 16.98 13.90
CA LEU A 55 -17.46 18.37 14.27
C LEU A 55 -18.54 18.41 15.35
N LYS A 56 -18.44 19.38 16.27
CA LYS A 56 -19.55 19.68 17.17
C LYS A 56 -20.73 20.17 16.34
N ALA A 57 -21.79 19.38 16.23
CA ALA A 57 -23.00 19.83 15.57
C ALA A 57 -23.76 20.82 16.48
N PRO A 58 -24.32 21.91 15.92
CA PRO A 58 -25.52 22.49 16.50
C PRO A 58 -26.68 21.50 16.32
N SER A 59 -27.76 21.70 17.07
CA SER A 59 -29.02 20.95 17.04
C SER A 59 -29.73 21.03 15.67
N ILE A 60 -29.15 20.46 14.61
CA ILE A 60 -29.70 20.52 13.26
C ILE A 60 -29.84 19.11 12.69
N SER A 61 -31.03 18.90 12.15
CA SER A 61 -31.58 17.76 11.44
C SER A 61 -30.76 17.29 10.22
N LEU A 62 -30.79 15.98 9.90
CA LEU A 62 -30.41 15.40 8.60
C LEU A 62 -31.50 15.59 7.52
N GLY A 63 -32.51 16.41 7.81
CA GLY A 63 -33.68 16.60 6.98
C GLY A 63 -34.58 15.38 7.02
N GLN A 64 -35.01 14.91 5.85
CA GLN A 64 -35.90 13.74 5.73
C GLN A 64 -35.27 12.43 6.25
N LEU A 65 -33.94 12.38 6.36
CA LEU A 65 -33.22 11.22 6.89
C LEU A 65 -33.32 11.10 8.42
N ASP A 66 -33.83 12.11 9.14
CA ASP A 66 -34.05 12.01 10.59
C ASP A 66 -35.13 11.00 10.99
N VAL A 67 -35.94 10.55 10.03
CA VAL A 67 -36.85 9.42 10.25
C VAL A 67 -36.10 8.11 10.52
N LEU A 68 -34.85 8.02 10.07
CA LEU A 68 -34.02 6.83 10.24
C LEU A 68 -33.21 6.91 11.53
N HIS A 69 -33.13 5.77 12.23
CA HIS A 69 -32.23 5.63 13.36
C HIS A 69 -30.77 5.70 12.91
N LEU A 70 -29.86 6.10 13.81
CA LEU A 70 -28.44 6.31 13.50
C LEU A 70 -27.78 5.05 12.92
N GLU A 71 -28.19 3.86 13.38
CA GLU A 71 -27.70 2.58 12.89
C GLU A 71 -28.00 2.38 11.40
N LEU A 72 -29.21 2.74 10.96
CA LEU A 72 -29.60 2.66 9.55
C LEU A 72 -28.84 3.69 8.70
N ILE A 73 -28.59 4.89 9.25
CA ILE A 73 -27.75 5.90 8.59
C ILE A 73 -26.31 5.39 8.43
N HIS A 74 -25.75 4.76 9.46
CA HIS A 74 -24.43 4.15 9.39
C HIS A 74 -24.38 3.03 8.36
N GLU A 75 -25.40 2.17 8.32
CA GLU A 75 -25.52 1.09 7.34
C GLU A 75 -25.59 1.64 5.90
N ILE A 76 -26.43 2.64 5.65
CA ILE A 76 -26.48 3.33 4.35
C ILE A 76 -25.11 3.88 3.97
N CYS A 77 -24.40 4.50 4.90
CA CYS A 77 -23.05 5.02 4.65
C CYS A 77 -22.04 3.94 4.26
N LEU A 78 -22.22 2.69 4.71
CA LEU A 78 -21.36 1.56 4.34
C LEU A 78 -21.62 1.05 2.91
N TYR A 79 -22.81 1.31 2.35
CA TYR A 79 -23.16 0.97 0.97
C TYR A 79 -22.80 2.06 -0.04
N LEU A 80 -22.50 3.28 0.41
CA LEU A 80 -22.04 4.35 -0.47
C LEU A 80 -20.62 4.07 -0.96
N ASP A 81 -20.36 4.37 -2.23
CA ASP A 81 -18.99 4.47 -2.74
C ASP A 81 -18.25 5.61 -2.04
N LEU A 82 -16.91 5.56 -2.02
CA LEU A 82 -16.09 6.52 -1.29
C LEU A 82 -16.32 7.97 -1.76
N GLU A 83 -16.61 8.20 -3.05
CA GLU A 83 -16.87 9.54 -3.57
C GLU A 83 -18.23 10.07 -3.09
N SER A 84 -19.27 9.24 -3.17
CA SER A 84 -20.61 9.55 -2.67
C SER A 84 -20.64 9.73 -1.15
N LEU A 85 -19.90 8.91 -0.40
CA LEU A 85 -19.78 9.03 1.07
C LEU A 85 -19.16 10.36 1.47
N ILE A 86 -18.05 10.76 0.82
CA ILE A 86 -17.40 12.04 1.12
C ILE A 86 -18.27 13.22 0.71
N ARG A 87 -19.03 13.12 -0.39
CA ARG A 87 -20.02 14.14 -0.77
C ARG A 87 -21.13 14.25 0.26
N PHE A 88 -21.73 13.12 0.67
CA PHE A 88 -22.78 13.09 1.70
C PHE A 88 -22.30 13.75 3.00
N ARG A 89 -21.09 13.40 3.44
CA ARG A 89 -20.43 14.00 4.60
C ARG A 89 -20.31 15.53 4.51
N GLN A 90 -20.25 16.10 3.31
CA GLN A 90 -20.11 17.55 3.08
C GLN A 90 -21.46 18.29 2.99
N VAL A 91 -22.59 17.58 2.95
CA VAL A 91 -23.93 18.20 2.79
C VAL A 91 -24.32 19.02 4.01
N SER A 92 -24.04 18.55 5.23
CA SER A 92 -24.35 19.26 6.47
C SER A 92 -23.41 18.87 7.61
N ARG A 93 -23.39 19.65 8.69
CA ARG A 93 -22.64 19.29 9.91
C ARG A 93 -23.17 18.02 10.57
N CYS A 94 -24.47 17.75 10.47
CA CYS A 94 -25.08 16.54 11.01
C CYS A 94 -24.71 15.30 10.19
N ALA A 95 -24.70 15.41 8.86
CA ALA A 95 -24.22 14.33 7.97
C ALA A 95 -22.73 14.07 8.22
N GLN A 96 -21.95 15.14 8.41
CA GLN A 96 -20.56 15.03 8.79
C GLN A 96 -20.37 14.24 10.08
N GLN A 97 -21.10 14.59 11.14
CA GLN A 97 -21.00 13.90 12.43
C GLN A 97 -21.47 12.45 12.33
N SER A 98 -22.56 12.19 11.61
CA SER A 98 -23.11 10.85 11.40
C SER A 98 -22.08 9.93 10.75
N VAL A 99 -21.43 10.39 9.68
CA VAL A 99 -20.35 9.63 9.02
C VAL A 99 -19.14 9.49 9.94
N SER A 100 -18.70 10.58 10.59
CA SER A 100 -17.48 10.58 11.40
C SER A 100 -17.58 9.79 12.72
N THR A 101 -18.79 9.53 13.21
CA THR A 101 -19.02 8.67 14.39
C THR A 101 -19.00 7.18 14.06
N SER A 102 -19.16 6.81 12.78
CA SER A 102 -19.00 5.42 12.34
C SER A 102 -17.59 4.90 12.61
N ARG A 103 -17.48 3.75 13.27
CA ARG A 103 -16.20 3.09 13.56
C ARG A 103 -15.41 2.85 12.28
N PHE A 104 -16.04 2.32 11.24
CA PHE A 104 -15.38 2.04 9.95
C PHE A 104 -14.75 3.29 9.36
N TYR A 105 -15.44 4.43 9.44
CA TYR A 105 -14.93 5.69 8.91
C TYR A 105 -13.78 6.21 9.76
N ARG A 106 -13.93 6.19 11.08
CA ARG A 106 -12.93 6.69 12.02
C ARG A 106 -11.62 5.90 11.93
N GLU A 107 -11.67 4.57 11.95
CA GLU A 107 -10.47 3.73 11.84
C GLU A 107 -9.79 3.92 10.47
N THR A 108 -10.58 3.93 9.39
CA THR A 108 -10.05 4.11 8.02
C THR A 108 -9.41 5.49 7.85
N THR A 109 -10.05 6.56 8.32
CA THR A 109 -9.47 7.91 8.21
C THR A 109 -8.33 8.17 9.18
N THR A 110 -8.23 7.40 10.27
CA THR A 110 -7.10 7.51 11.19
C THR A 110 -5.85 6.85 10.61
N HIS A 111 -6.01 5.65 10.03
CA HIS A 111 -4.87 4.79 9.66
C HIS A 111 -4.62 4.69 8.15
N ALA A 112 -5.64 4.93 7.32
CA ALA A 112 -5.59 4.79 5.85
C ALA A 112 -6.00 6.07 5.11
N LEU A 113 -5.85 7.25 5.74
CA LEU A 113 -6.21 8.53 5.12
C LEU A 113 -5.51 8.75 3.77
N ASP A 114 -4.23 8.43 3.68
CA ASP A 114 -3.45 8.67 2.47
C ASP A 114 -3.95 7.76 1.33
N ALA A 115 -4.32 6.51 1.63
CA ALA A 115 -4.93 5.60 0.68
C ALA A 115 -6.33 6.10 0.22
N LEU A 116 -7.18 6.52 1.15
CA LEU A 116 -8.48 7.13 0.85
C LEU A 116 -8.33 8.37 -0.05
N CYS A 117 -7.46 9.31 0.32
CA CYS A 117 -7.16 10.49 -0.48
C CYS A 117 -6.60 10.11 -1.86
N THR A 118 -5.77 9.08 -1.94
CA THR A 118 -5.23 8.59 -3.20
C THR A 118 -6.34 8.07 -4.10
N LEU A 119 -7.23 7.20 -3.62
CA LEU A 119 -8.38 6.66 -4.38
C LEU A 119 -9.27 7.78 -4.97
N LEU A 120 -9.53 8.83 -4.17
CA LEU A 120 -10.32 9.99 -4.61
C LEU A 120 -9.57 10.85 -5.65
N ARG A 121 -8.26 11.06 -5.47
CA ARG A 121 -7.42 11.85 -6.39
C ARG A 121 -7.17 11.13 -7.70
N THR A 122 -7.10 9.80 -7.69
CA THR A 122 -6.92 8.96 -8.87
C THR A 122 -8.24 8.60 -9.55
N LYS A 123 -9.37 9.09 -9.05
CA LYS A 123 -10.71 8.93 -9.65
C LYS A 123 -11.22 7.49 -9.75
N VAL A 124 -10.75 6.63 -8.85
CA VAL A 124 -11.30 5.26 -8.67
C VAL A 124 -12.15 5.13 -7.41
N GLY A 125 -12.27 6.17 -6.58
CA GLY A 125 -13.05 6.14 -5.35
C GLY A 125 -14.53 5.76 -5.53
N SER A 126 -15.12 6.03 -6.69
CA SER A 126 -16.51 5.64 -7.00
C SER A 126 -16.71 4.16 -7.26
N GLN A 127 -15.63 3.37 -7.34
CA GLN A 127 -15.69 1.92 -7.60
C GLN A 127 -15.70 1.10 -6.32
N PHE A 128 -15.43 1.72 -5.17
CA PHE A 128 -15.24 1.02 -3.92
C PHE A 128 -16.00 1.70 -2.80
N THR A 129 -16.40 0.89 -1.83
CA THR A 129 -17.04 1.29 -0.58
C THR A 129 -16.02 1.49 0.53
N LEU A 130 -16.46 2.10 1.63
CA LEU A 130 -15.67 2.20 2.86
C LEU A 130 -15.35 0.81 3.44
N THR A 131 -16.28 -0.13 3.34
CA THR A 131 -16.15 -1.50 3.86
C THR A 131 -15.04 -2.26 3.15
N GLU A 132 -14.92 -2.12 1.83
CA GLU A 132 -13.87 -2.77 1.04
C GLU A 132 -12.48 -2.21 1.40
N LEU A 133 -12.35 -0.88 1.51
CA LEU A 133 -11.10 -0.26 1.94
C LEU A 133 -10.72 -0.66 3.38
N PHE A 134 -11.68 -0.70 4.30
CA PHE A 134 -11.45 -1.17 5.67
C PHE A 134 -11.05 -2.65 5.71
N THR A 135 -11.61 -3.48 4.83
CA THR A 135 -11.23 -4.89 4.69
C THR A 135 -9.79 -5.02 4.19
N ALA A 136 -9.39 -4.22 3.21
CA ALA A 136 -7.98 -4.15 2.79
C ALA A 136 -7.08 -3.73 3.96
N LEU A 137 -7.43 -2.68 4.71
CA LEU A 137 -6.70 -2.22 5.89
C LEU A 137 -6.50 -3.35 6.93
N CYS A 138 -7.45 -4.28 7.04
CA CYS A 138 -7.41 -5.41 7.96
C CYS A 138 -6.79 -6.70 7.37
N THR A 139 -6.29 -6.69 6.13
CA THR A 139 -5.74 -7.89 5.45
C THR A 139 -4.22 -7.91 5.50
N ARG A 140 -3.59 -8.47 6.53
CA ARG A 140 -2.13 -8.38 6.75
C ARG A 140 -1.24 -8.80 5.56
N ASP A 141 -1.58 -9.91 4.91
CA ASP A 141 -0.69 -10.62 3.99
C ASP A 141 -0.88 -10.19 2.54
N CYS A 142 0.17 -10.33 1.72
CA CYS A 142 0.10 -10.08 0.29
C CYS A 142 -0.84 -11.08 -0.40
N LEU A 143 -1.87 -10.59 -1.08
CA LEU A 143 -2.86 -11.44 -1.76
C LEU A 143 -2.33 -12.12 -3.04
N LEU A 144 -1.15 -11.73 -3.52
CA LEU A 144 -0.53 -12.34 -4.71
C LEU A 144 0.41 -13.48 -4.37
N CYS A 145 1.22 -13.34 -3.31
CA CYS A 145 2.23 -14.34 -2.98
C CYS A 145 1.98 -15.08 -1.66
N GLY A 146 1.09 -14.60 -0.80
CA GLY A 146 0.73 -15.20 0.50
C GLY A 146 1.84 -15.22 1.56
N SER A 147 3.11 -15.03 1.18
CA SER A 147 4.27 -15.29 2.02
C SER A 147 4.95 -14.05 2.62
N SER A 148 4.50 -12.86 2.24
CA SER A 148 5.11 -11.58 2.63
C SER A 148 4.04 -10.59 3.09
N PHE A 149 4.44 -9.63 3.92
CA PHE A 149 3.55 -8.57 4.38
C PHE A 149 3.04 -7.72 3.20
N GLY A 150 1.73 -7.49 3.16
CA GLY A 150 1.08 -6.72 2.10
C GLY A 150 1.10 -5.22 2.38
N GLY A 151 2.26 -4.57 2.45
CA GLY A 151 2.35 -3.14 2.83
C GLY A 151 1.80 -2.13 1.81
N PHE A 152 1.27 -2.60 0.68
CA PHE A 152 0.85 -1.77 -0.44
C PHE A 152 -0.56 -2.15 -0.90
N LEU A 153 -1.25 -1.17 -1.48
CA LEU A 153 -2.60 -1.28 -2.03
C LEU A 153 -2.59 -0.92 -3.51
N PHE A 154 -2.88 -1.89 -4.36
CA PHE A 154 -3.11 -1.67 -5.78
C PHE A 154 -4.50 -1.06 -5.98
N LEU A 155 -4.52 0.20 -6.41
CA LEU A 155 -5.73 1.03 -6.42
C LEU A 155 -6.84 0.51 -7.34
N PRO A 156 -6.57 -0.03 -8.55
CA PRO A 156 -7.64 -0.48 -9.46
C PRO A 156 -8.51 -1.61 -8.94
N THR A 157 -8.08 -2.37 -7.93
CA THR A 157 -8.83 -3.52 -7.41
C THR A 157 -8.85 -3.63 -5.89
N LEU A 158 -8.33 -2.61 -5.17
CA LEU A 158 -8.05 -2.66 -3.72
C LEU A 158 -7.25 -3.88 -3.26
N LEU A 159 -6.43 -4.45 -4.15
CA LEU A 159 -5.64 -5.63 -3.85
C LEU A 159 -4.43 -5.26 -2.97
N ARG A 160 -4.28 -5.93 -1.82
CA ARG A 160 -3.06 -5.80 -1.00
C ARG A 160 -1.92 -6.62 -1.57
N CYS A 161 -0.75 -6.00 -1.68
CA CYS A 161 0.44 -6.61 -2.26
C CYS A 161 1.72 -6.22 -1.49
N CYS A 162 2.76 -7.02 -1.64
CA CYS A 162 4.10 -6.68 -1.15
C CYS A 162 4.91 -5.98 -2.25
N PHE A 163 5.96 -5.25 -1.87
CA PHE A 163 6.80 -4.51 -2.82
C PHE A 163 7.44 -5.40 -3.90
N SER A 164 7.86 -6.62 -3.53
CA SER A 164 8.45 -7.57 -4.47
C SER A 164 7.47 -7.97 -5.59
N CYS A 165 6.17 -8.08 -5.28
CA CYS A 165 5.16 -8.38 -6.31
C CYS A 165 4.96 -7.20 -7.28
N ILE A 166 5.13 -5.95 -6.81
CA ILE A 166 5.14 -4.76 -7.68
C ILE A 166 6.34 -4.83 -8.63
N GLN A 167 7.54 -5.08 -8.10
CA GLN A 167 8.77 -5.11 -8.90
C GLN A 167 8.82 -6.25 -9.93
N LYS A 168 8.25 -7.41 -9.58
CA LYS A 168 8.22 -8.60 -10.43
C LYS A 168 7.02 -8.64 -11.39
N ASP A 169 6.32 -7.51 -11.55
CA ASP A 169 5.16 -7.36 -12.44
C ASP A 169 4.09 -8.45 -12.23
N ARG A 170 3.83 -8.80 -10.97
CA ARG A 170 2.79 -9.80 -10.60
C ARG A 170 1.40 -9.20 -10.41
N LEU A 171 1.30 -7.87 -10.50
CA LEU A 171 0.03 -7.16 -10.39
C LEU A 171 -0.80 -7.34 -11.67
N PRO A 172 -2.14 -7.16 -11.60
CA PRO A 172 -2.96 -7.07 -12.79
C PRO A 172 -2.37 -6.06 -13.78
N ARG A 173 -2.18 -6.49 -15.02
CA ARG A 173 -1.47 -5.71 -16.04
C ARG A 173 -2.24 -4.43 -16.35
N LEU A 174 -1.52 -3.31 -16.42
CA LEU A 174 -2.08 -2.00 -16.72
C LEU A 174 -1.86 -1.62 -18.18
N VAL A 175 -2.85 -0.92 -18.74
CA VAL A 175 -2.85 -0.41 -20.11
C VAL A 175 -3.17 1.09 -20.10
N PRO A 176 -2.41 1.93 -20.81
CA PRO A 176 -2.82 3.29 -21.08
C PRO A 176 -4.16 3.31 -21.83
N TYR A 177 -5.00 4.25 -21.44
CA TYR A 177 -6.33 4.40 -22.01
C TYR A 177 -6.32 4.64 -23.53
N ALA A 178 -5.25 5.26 -24.07
CA ALA A 178 -5.09 5.45 -25.51
C ALA A 178 -5.02 4.10 -26.26
N ASP A 179 -4.27 3.16 -25.71
CA ASP A 179 -4.08 1.83 -26.30
C ASP A 179 -5.35 0.97 -26.11
N ALA A 180 -5.98 1.06 -24.94
CA ALA A 180 -7.29 0.44 -24.70
C ALA A 180 -8.36 0.96 -25.67
N LYS A 181 -8.37 2.28 -25.92
CA LYS A 181 -9.28 2.92 -26.89
C LYS A 181 -9.05 2.42 -28.30
N TRP A 182 -7.79 2.31 -28.72
CA TRP A 182 -7.44 1.78 -30.03
C TRP A 182 -7.95 0.34 -30.18
N TYR A 183 -7.71 -0.52 -29.18
CA TYR A 183 -8.14 -1.92 -29.22
C TYR A 183 -9.66 -2.10 -29.23
N ILE A 184 -10.40 -1.34 -28.41
CA ILE A 184 -11.87 -1.39 -28.47
C ILE A 184 -12.36 -0.97 -29.85
N SER A 185 -11.74 0.05 -30.44
CA SER A 185 -12.11 0.55 -31.77
C SER A 185 -11.81 -0.47 -32.87
N SER A 186 -10.72 -1.24 -32.76
CA SER A 186 -10.39 -2.28 -33.75
C SER A 186 -11.34 -3.49 -33.68
N LYS A 187 -11.93 -3.77 -32.52
CA LYS A 187 -12.89 -4.86 -32.33
C LYS A 187 -14.34 -4.47 -32.59
N CYS A 188 -14.66 -3.17 -32.62
CA CYS A 188 -16.02 -2.67 -32.76
C CYS A 188 -16.29 -2.14 -34.17
N LYS A 189 -17.38 -2.61 -34.79
CA LYS A 189 -17.80 -2.19 -36.14
C LYS A 189 -18.51 -0.82 -36.17
N THR A 190 -18.96 -0.30 -35.02
CA THR A 190 -19.74 0.95 -34.94
C THR A 190 -19.22 1.87 -33.84
N ALA A 191 -19.26 3.18 -34.10
CA ALA A 191 -18.82 4.21 -33.15
C ALA A 191 -19.66 4.21 -31.85
N SER A 192 -20.95 3.92 -31.94
CA SER A 192 -21.84 3.87 -30.76
C SER A 192 -21.45 2.74 -29.79
N LYS A 193 -21.16 1.54 -30.32
CA LYS A 193 -20.69 0.42 -29.50
C LYS A 193 -19.35 0.75 -28.85
N THR A 194 -18.40 1.29 -29.60
CA THR A 194 -17.10 1.75 -29.09
C THR A 194 -17.28 2.72 -27.93
N TYR A 195 -18.12 3.75 -28.09
CA TYR A 195 -18.38 4.74 -27.04
C TYR A 195 -18.99 4.11 -25.78
N SER A 196 -19.96 3.22 -25.93
CA SER A 196 -20.60 2.52 -24.81
C SER A 196 -19.59 1.69 -24.01
N LEU A 197 -18.71 0.95 -24.68
CA LEU A 197 -17.68 0.14 -24.04
C LEU A 197 -16.61 1.00 -23.35
N LEU A 198 -16.22 2.13 -23.95
CA LEU A 198 -15.28 3.04 -23.31
C LEU A 198 -15.85 3.68 -22.04
N LYS A 199 -17.16 3.95 -22.03
CA LYS A 199 -17.85 4.52 -20.87
C LYS A 199 -17.95 3.55 -19.69
N SER A 200 -17.95 2.24 -19.94
CA SER A 200 -18.00 1.22 -18.88
C SER A 200 -16.64 0.88 -18.27
N LEU A 201 -15.53 1.38 -18.84
CA LEU A 201 -14.20 1.09 -18.32
C LEU A 201 -13.92 1.82 -16.99
N PRO A 202 -13.47 1.09 -15.96
CA PRO A 202 -12.83 1.65 -14.77
C PRO A 202 -11.54 2.40 -15.15
N ILE A 203 -11.53 3.73 -15.10
CA ILE A 203 -10.34 4.52 -15.45
C ILE A 203 -9.65 5.05 -14.20
N LEU A 204 -8.41 4.64 -13.99
CA LEU A 204 -7.50 5.25 -13.03
C LEU A 204 -6.78 6.44 -13.65
N ARG A 205 -6.74 7.58 -12.96
CA ARG A 205 -5.94 8.75 -13.34
C ARG A 205 -4.70 8.83 -12.47
N THR A 206 -3.52 8.78 -13.07
CA THR A 206 -2.27 8.86 -12.32
C THR A 206 -2.04 10.25 -11.72
N ILE A 207 -1.15 10.32 -10.74
CA ILE A 207 -0.68 11.56 -10.13
C ILE A 207 0.73 11.86 -10.71
N PRO A 208 1.06 13.11 -11.06
CA PRO A 208 2.43 13.46 -11.40
C PRO A 208 3.36 13.36 -10.20
N GLY A 209 4.56 12.82 -10.40
CA GLY A 209 5.54 12.62 -9.33
C GLY A 209 6.72 11.78 -9.77
N ILE A 210 7.50 11.32 -8.80
CA ILE A 210 8.67 10.46 -9.03
C ILE A 210 8.34 9.06 -8.49
N TYR A 211 8.58 8.04 -9.31
CA TYR A 211 8.15 6.66 -9.07
C TYR A 211 9.30 5.67 -9.21
N SER A 212 9.05 4.44 -8.76
CA SER A 212 9.97 3.30 -8.75
C SER A 212 11.26 3.54 -8.00
N MET A 213 12.05 2.48 -7.85
CA MET A 213 13.37 2.56 -7.22
C MET A 213 14.40 3.29 -8.10
N GLN A 214 14.09 3.47 -9.39
CA GLN A 214 14.92 4.18 -10.37
C GLN A 214 14.62 5.68 -10.41
N GLU A 215 13.73 6.18 -9.55
CA GLU A 215 13.38 7.59 -9.44
C GLU A 215 12.90 8.19 -10.77
N VAL A 216 12.05 7.44 -11.49
CA VAL A 216 11.51 7.86 -12.78
C VAL A 216 10.50 8.98 -12.56
N SER A 217 10.84 10.17 -13.05
CA SER A 217 9.95 11.33 -13.02
C SER A 217 8.84 11.21 -14.07
N SER A 218 7.60 11.40 -13.63
CA SER A 218 6.41 11.46 -14.47
C SER A 218 5.71 12.80 -14.26
N LYS A 219 5.86 13.70 -15.23
CA LYS A 219 5.27 15.05 -15.18
C LYS A 219 3.80 15.09 -15.59
N GLY A 220 3.37 14.13 -16.40
CA GLY A 220 2.02 14.08 -16.98
C GLY A 220 1.08 13.15 -16.22
N ARG A 221 -0.21 13.49 -16.24
CA ARG A 221 -1.28 12.56 -15.82
C ARG A 221 -1.58 11.62 -16.96
N ARG A 222 -1.60 10.32 -16.67
CA ARG A 222 -2.02 9.26 -17.59
C ARG A 222 -3.35 8.69 -17.13
N GLN A 223 -4.14 8.20 -18.08
CA GLN A 223 -5.31 7.39 -17.80
C GLN A 223 -4.93 5.93 -18.02
N LEU A 224 -5.20 5.09 -17.03
CA LEU A 224 -4.88 3.67 -17.03
C LEU A 224 -6.15 2.86 -16.83
N VAL A 225 -6.18 1.67 -17.42
CA VAL A 225 -7.20 0.64 -17.19
C VAL A 225 -6.48 -0.68 -16.94
N THR A 226 -7.13 -1.63 -16.29
CA THR A 226 -6.57 -2.99 -16.18
C THR A 226 -6.85 -3.78 -17.46
N MET A 227 -5.96 -4.70 -17.82
CA MET A 227 -6.20 -5.66 -18.90
C MET A 227 -7.44 -6.51 -18.62
N ASP A 228 -7.67 -6.88 -17.36
CA ASP A 228 -8.84 -7.69 -16.98
C ASP A 228 -10.15 -6.95 -17.22
N ASP A 229 -10.22 -5.64 -16.92
CA ASP A 229 -11.38 -4.81 -17.25
C ASP A 229 -11.58 -4.68 -18.77
N LEU A 230 -10.48 -4.52 -19.52
CA LEU A 230 -10.52 -4.43 -20.97
C LEU A 230 -11.05 -5.72 -21.59
N ILE A 231 -10.55 -6.88 -21.14
CA ILE A 231 -10.99 -8.20 -21.58
C ILE A 231 -12.46 -8.41 -21.23
N ARG A 232 -12.88 -8.04 -20.01
CA ARG A 232 -14.27 -8.18 -19.55
C ARG A 232 -15.23 -7.36 -20.42
N VAL A 233 -14.87 -6.12 -20.74
CA VAL A 233 -15.71 -5.21 -21.54
C VAL A 233 -15.76 -5.62 -23.01
N VAL A 234 -14.65 -6.05 -23.59
CA VAL A 234 -14.59 -6.45 -25.01
C VAL A 234 -15.14 -7.87 -25.23
N GLY A 235 -14.99 -8.76 -24.24
CA GLY A 235 -15.38 -10.17 -24.32
C GLY A 235 -14.33 -11.08 -24.97
N SER A 236 -13.13 -10.58 -25.27
CA SER A 236 -12.03 -11.36 -25.86
C SER A 236 -10.68 -10.92 -25.33
N LYS A 237 -9.73 -11.86 -25.23
CA LYS A 237 -8.33 -11.55 -24.93
C LYS A 237 -7.63 -11.01 -26.19
N PRO A 238 -6.76 -10.01 -26.07
CA PRO A 238 -5.88 -9.59 -27.17
C PRO A 238 -4.97 -10.74 -27.60
N THR A 239 -4.69 -10.85 -28.89
CA THR A 239 -3.69 -11.80 -29.40
C THR A 239 -2.28 -11.35 -29.04
N SER A 240 -1.30 -12.25 -29.11
CA SER A 240 0.11 -11.89 -28.85
C SER A 240 0.60 -10.75 -29.75
N ASP A 241 0.15 -10.69 -31.00
CA ASP A 241 0.53 -9.64 -31.95
C ASP A 241 -0.12 -8.29 -31.60
N GLU A 242 -1.40 -8.32 -31.19
CA GLU A 242 -2.10 -7.14 -30.68
C GLU A 242 -1.43 -6.64 -29.40
N GLU A 243 -0.96 -7.55 -28.54
CA GLU A 243 -0.23 -7.17 -27.35
C GLU A 243 1.17 -6.62 -27.64
N ALA A 244 1.90 -7.20 -28.59
CA ALA A 244 3.20 -6.71 -29.01
C ALA A 244 3.10 -5.28 -29.57
N THR A 245 2.03 -4.99 -30.29
CA THR A 245 1.78 -3.69 -30.95
C THR A 245 1.78 -2.53 -29.94
N TRP A 246 1.19 -2.70 -28.75
CA TRP A 246 1.19 -1.64 -27.72
C TRP A 246 2.32 -1.77 -26.67
N THR A 247 2.95 -2.96 -26.51
CA THR A 247 3.97 -3.20 -25.46
C THR A 247 5.38 -2.86 -25.92
N ALA A 248 5.61 -2.69 -27.23
CA ALA A 248 6.91 -2.33 -27.80
C ALA A 248 7.48 -1.02 -27.24
N ALA A 249 6.63 -0.13 -26.71
CA ALA A 249 7.07 1.04 -25.96
C ALA A 249 7.52 0.62 -24.55
N LYS A 250 8.80 0.83 -24.19
CA LYS A 250 9.41 0.61 -22.85
C LYS A 250 8.76 1.40 -21.67
N SER A 251 7.52 1.86 -21.83
CA SER A 251 6.80 2.86 -21.01
C SER A 251 5.93 2.26 -19.89
N TYR A 252 5.83 0.91 -19.80
CA TYR A 252 4.86 0.24 -18.91
C TYR A 252 5.41 -0.20 -17.55
N SER A 253 6.72 -0.40 -17.42
CA SER A 253 7.33 -0.97 -16.20
C SER A 253 7.13 -0.12 -14.95
N ASN A 254 6.87 1.19 -15.11
CA ASN A 254 6.58 2.09 -13.99
C ASN A 254 5.10 2.19 -13.64
N LEU A 255 4.19 1.70 -14.49
CA LEU A 255 2.74 1.85 -14.27
C LEU A 255 2.26 1.21 -12.96
N PRO A 256 2.74 0.02 -12.55
CA PRO A 256 2.33 -0.57 -11.27
C PRO A 256 2.63 0.36 -10.08
N PHE A 257 3.79 1.02 -10.08
CA PHE A 257 4.16 2.00 -9.05
C PHE A 257 3.26 3.24 -9.06
N MET A 258 2.84 3.68 -10.26
CA MET A 258 1.91 4.81 -10.45
C MET A 258 0.45 4.49 -10.15
N ALA A 259 0.12 3.23 -9.87
CA ALA A 259 -1.23 2.74 -9.56
C ALA A 259 -1.32 2.09 -8.17
N THR A 260 -0.28 2.24 -7.36
CA THR A 260 -0.19 1.64 -6.03
C THR A 260 0.09 2.72 -4.99
N THR A 261 -0.37 2.52 -3.76
CA THR A 261 -0.05 3.37 -2.60
C THR A 261 0.28 2.52 -1.38
N THR A 262 0.87 3.12 -0.35
CA THR A 262 1.13 2.46 0.93
C THR A 262 -0.15 2.25 1.70
N LEU A 263 -0.30 1.10 2.36
CA LEU A 263 -1.41 0.84 3.28
C LEU A 263 -0.91 0.00 4.47
N PRO A 264 -1.01 0.50 5.72
CA PRO A 264 -0.66 -0.31 6.87
C PRO A 264 -1.66 -1.45 7.08
N TYR A 265 -1.34 -2.32 8.03
CA TYR A 265 -2.24 -3.32 8.57
C TYR A 265 -2.80 -2.84 9.91
N LEU A 266 -4.12 -2.92 10.07
CA LEU A 266 -4.80 -2.81 11.36
C LEU A 266 -5.22 -4.19 11.82
N ASP A 267 -4.65 -4.65 12.94
CA ASP A 267 -5.18 -5.80 13.65
C ASP A 267 -6.46 -5.41 14.39
N ARG A 268 -7.57 -6.07 14.05
CA ARG A 268 -8.88 -5.81 14.64
C ARG A 268 -8.96 -6.23 16.11
N ALA A 269 -8.19 -7.24 16.51
CA ALA A 269 -8.24 -7.78 17.86
C ALA A 269 -7.47 -6.87 18.84
N SER A 270 -6.22 -6.53 18.51
CA SER A 270 -5.39 -5.69 19.38
C SER A 270 -5.52 -4.18 19.12
N GLY A 271 -6.05 -3.76 17.98
CA GLY A 271 -5.99 -2.37 17.53
C GLY A 271 -4.59 -1.91 17.08
N ARG A 272 -3.63 -2.84 16.98
CA ARG A 272 -2.25 -2.53 16.60
C ARG A 272 -2.15 -2.18 15.11
N ILE A 273 -1.28 -1.23 14.81
CA ILE A 273 -0.95 -0.83 13.45
C ILE A 273 0.45 -1.33 13.09
N GLU A 274 0.56 -2.02 11.96
CA GLU A 274 1.83 -2.47 11.41
C GLU A 274 2.06 -1.87 10.02
N HIS A 275 3.24 -1.31 9.80
CA HIS A 275 3.68 -0.82 8.48
C HIS A 275 4.55 -1.84 7.73
N GLY A 276 4.81 -2.98 8.35
CA GLY A 276 5.79 -3.96 7.89
C GLY A 276 7.22 -3.54 8.19
N VAL A 277 8.06 -4.53 8.51
CA VAL A 277 9.42 -4.32 8.98
C VAL A 277 10.42 -5.19 8.22
N CYS A 278 11.65 -4.70 8.09
CA CYS A 278 12.79 -5.41 7.54
C CYS A 278 13.80 -5.74 8.64
N CYS A 279 14.58 -6.80 8.42
CA CYS A 279 15.60 -7.26 9.36
C CYS A 279 16.88 -6.42 9.28
N ILE A 280 17.31 -5.80 10.39
CA ILE A 280 18.61 -5.11 10.45
C ILE A 280 19.75 -6.12 10.24
N GLY A 281 19.64 -7.32 10.81
CA GLY A 281 20.65 -8.36 10.68
C GLY A 281 20.90 -8.75 9.22
N CYS A 282 19.84 -8.98 8.43
CA CYS A 282 19.97 -9.27 7.00
C CYS A 282 20.62 -8.11 6.23
N GLN A 283 20.33 -6.87 6.59
CA GLN A 283 20.98 -5.70 5.99
C GLN A 283 22.47 -5.67 6.30
N VAL A 284 22.86 -5.84 7.55
CA VAL A 284 24.27 -5.83 7.99
C VAL A 284 25.04 -6.98 7.34
N SER A 285 24.48 -8.19 7.31
CA SER A 285 25.09 -9.33 6.62
C SER A 285 25.35 -9.05 5.15
N LEU A 286 24.42 -8.37 4.47
CA LEU A 286 24.61 -7.97 3.08
C LEU A 286 25.75 -6.96 2.93
N GLU A 287 25.78 -5.92 3.77
CA GLU A 287 26.83 -4.89 3.76
C GLU A 287 28.22 -5.50 4.00
N GLU A 288 28.36 -6.35 5.03
CA GLU A 288 29.60 -7.07 5.33
C GLU A 288 30.07 -7.93 4.15
N GLY A 289 29.16 -8.67 3.51
CA GLY A 289 29.51 -9.51 2.36
C GLY A 289 29.95 -8.68 1.15
N LEU A 290 29.30 -7.55 0.90
CA LEU A 290 29.68 -6.63 -0.19
C LEU A 290 31.07 -6.04 0.06
N THR A 291 31.39 -5.64 1.29
CA THR A 291 32.74 -5.17 1.66
C THR A 291 33.80 -6.26 1.48
N LYS A 292 33.44 -7.53 1.71
CA LYS A 292 34.31 -8.69 1.50
C LYS A 292 34.37 -9.17 0.04
N GLY A 293 33.75 -8.45 -0.90
CA GLY A 293 33.76 -8.78 -2.32
C GLY A 293 32.85 -9.95 -2.72
N MET A 294 31.95 -10.39 -1.84
CA MET A 294 30.96 -11.41 -2.19
C MET A 294 29.97 -10.88 -3.22
N ARG A 295 29.68 -11.69 -4.24
CA ARG A 295 28.58 -11.44 -5.17
C ARG A 295 27.33 -12.10 -4.62
N PHE A 296 26.36 -11.28 -4.23
CA PHE A 296 25.04 -11.79 -3.89
C PHE A 296 24.23 -12.01 -5.18
N GLY A 297 23.69 -13.21 -5.35
CA GLY A 297 22.67 -13.48 -6.35
C GLY A 297 21.34 -12.80 -6.01
N SER A 298 20.31 -13.10 -6.79
CA SER A 298 18.93 -12.64 -6.53
C SER A 298 18.46 -12.90 -5.10
N ASP A 299 18.91 -14.01 -4.51
CA ASP A 299 18.36 -14.55 -3.27
C ASP A 299 18.79 -13.72 -2.04
N GLY A 300 20.03 -13.21 -2.04
CA GLY A 300 20.52 -12.33 -0.97
C GLY A 300 19.80 -10.97 -0.94
N LEU A 301 19.48 -10.42 -2.12
CA LEU A 301 18.69 -9.20 -2.23
C LEU A 301 17.23 -9.42 -1.83
N VAL A 302 16.66 -10.58 -2.16
CA VAL A 302 15.30 -10.97 -1.77
C VAL A 302 15.16 -11.10 -0.24
N LEU A 303 16.15 -11.68 0.44
CA LEU A 303 16.17 -11.79 1.90
C LEU A 303 16.24 -10.41 2.58
N ARG A 304 17.11 -9.51 2.10
CA ARG A 304 17.19 -8.12 2.59
C ARG A 304 15.89 -7.35 2.34
N ASP A 305 15.30 -7.50 1.15
CA ASP A 305 14.11 -6.75 0.72
C ASP A 305 12.81 -7.31 1.30
N ARG A 306 12.88 -8.41 2.06
CA ARG A 306 11.72 -9.01 2.68
C ARG A 306 11.14 -8.09 3.75
N VAL A 307 9.85 -7.85 3.62
CA VAL A 307 9.04 -7.12 4.59
C VAL A 307 8.16 -8.12 5.33
N TYR A 308 8.28 -8.11 6.65
CA TYR A 308 7.59 -9.00 7.57
C TYR A 308 6.48 -8.25 8.31
N SER A 309 5.43 -8.97 8.71
CA SER A 309 4.61 -8.57 9.85
C SER A 309 5.44 -8.69 11.13
N HIS A 310 4.95 -8.17 12.25
CA HIS A 310 5.62 -8.36 13.53
C HIS A 310 5.77 -9.85 13.88
N GLU A 311 4.66 -10.60 13.81
CA GLU A 311 4.66 -12.07 14.02
C GLU A 311 5.64 -12.78 13.07
N GLY A 312 5.59 -12.43 11.77
CA GLY A 312 6.49 -13.02 10.78
C GLY A 312 7.96 -12.69 11.03
N PHE A 313 8.26 -11.52 11.60
CA PHE A 313 9.62 -11.15 11.97
C PHE A 313 10.11 -11.92 13.20
N ILE A 314 9.25 -12.14 14.21
CA ILE A 314 9.62 -12.93 15.40
C ILE A 314 10.03 -14.35 14.98
N GLY A 315 9.28 -14.98 14.08
CA GLY A 315 9.68 -16.26 13.48
C GLY A 315 11.04 -16.19 12.79
N HIS A 316 11.28 -15.16 11.96
CA HIS A 316 12.57 -14.95 11.30
C HIS A 316 13.73 -14.68 12.28
N PHE A 317 13.48 -13.96 13.38
CA PHE A 317 14.48 -13.61 14.38
C PHE A 317 15.05 -14.84 15.08
N GLY A 318 14.24 -15.89 15.29
CA GLY A 318 14.69 -17.18 15.82
C GLY A 318 15.79 -17.84 14.97
N GLU A 319 15.76 -17.62 13.65
CA GLU A 319 16.70 -18.22 12.69
C GLU A 319 17.85 -17.28 12.30
N CYS A 320 17.68 -15.96 12.45
CA CYS A 320 18.65 -14.98 11.98
C CYS A 320 19.72 -14.63 13.03
N LEU A 321 20.85 -15.35 13.02
CA LEU A 321 21.97 -15.11 13.95
C LEU A 321 22.46 -13.65 13.97
N LYS A 322 22.55 -13.02 12.79
CA LYS A 322 22.98 -11.61 12.70
C LYS A 322 21.95 -10.65 13.31
N ALA A 323 20.65 -10.95 13.21
CA ALA A 323 19.61 -10.13 13.86
C ALA A 323 19.72 -10.24 15.39
N GLN A 324 19.98 -11.44 15.92
CA GLN A 324 20.19 -11.66 17.35
C GLN A 324 21.46 -10.96 17.85
N GLU A 325 22.55 -10.99 17.08
CA GLU A 325 23.78 -10.24 17.37
C GLU A 325 23.49 -8.73 17.45
N VAL A 326 22.84 -8.17 16.43
CA VAL A 326 22.46 -6.74 16.40
C VAL A 326 21.59 -6.38 17.60
N TRP A 327 20.59 -7.21 17.93
CA TRP A 327 19.72 -6.99 19.08
C TRP A 327 20.54 -6.93 20.38
N ARG A 328 21.45 -7.89 20.63
CA ARG A 328 22.33 -7.88 21.81
C ARG A 328 23.19 -6.62 21.87
N LEU A 329 23.83 -6.24 20.76
CA LEU A 329 24.68 -5.05 20.68
C LEU A 329 23.89 -3.77 20.99
N ARG A 330 22.69 -3.63 20.42
CA ARG A 330 21.84 -2.46 20.64
C ARG A 330 21.27 -2.42 22.07
N LYS A 331 20.94 -3.57 22.65
CA LYS A 331 20.55 -3.68 24.07
C LYS A 331 21.65 -3.21 25.01
N MET A 332 22.92 -3.44 24.67
CA MET A 332 24.08 -2.93 25.41
C MET A 332 24.42 -1.45 25.13
N GLY A 333 23.55 -0.71 24.42
CA GLY A 333 23.71 0.72 24.15
C GLY A 333 24.45 1.05 22.84
N THR A 334 24.71 0.08 21.97
CA THR A 334 25.33 0.37 20.66
C THR A 334 24.37 1.16 19.78
N SER A 335 24.81 2.32 19.30
CA SER A 335 24.04 3.16 18.37
C SER A 335 23.82 2.47 17.01
N VAL A 336 22.64 2.64 16.43
CA VAL A 336 22.27 2.17 15.07
C VAL A 336 23.27 2.65 14.01
N ALA A 337 23.84 3.85 14.19
CA ALA A 337 24.84 4.41 13.28
C ALA A 337 26.10 3.54 13.15
N LYS A 338 26.46 2.86 14.24
CA LYS A 338 27.61 1.94 14.28
C LYS A 338 27.27 0.57 13.69
N VAL A 339 25.98 0.28 13.47
CA VAL A 339 25.50 -0.99 12.92
C VAL A 339 25.37 -0.91 11.40
N SER A 340 24.64 0.10 10.89
CA SER A 340 24.50 0.33 9.44
C SER A 340 24.00 1.76 9.17
N GLU A 341 24.69 2.46 8.29
CA GLU A 341 24.29 3.79 7.83
C GLU A 341 22.96 3.75 7.07
N PHE A 342 22.70 2.69 6.29
CA PHE A 342 21.44 2.50 5.58
C PHE A 342 20.26 2.38 6.55
N VAL A 343 20.43 1.60 7.62
CA VAL A 343 19.42 1.44 8.67
C VAL A 343 19.22 2.74 9.46
N ARG A 344 20.31 3.45 9.78
CA ARG A 344 20.23 4.77 10.42
C ARG A 344 19.40 5.75 9.60
N ARG A 345 19.54 5.69 8.27
CA ARG A 345 18.74 6.44 7.31
C ARG A 345 17.36 5.84 7.07
N ARG A 346 16.85 4.91 7.89
CA ARG A 346 15.52 4.29 7.71
C ARG A 346 15.32 3.69 6.30
N GLY A 347 16.38 3.12 5.75
CA GLY A 347 16.38 2.45 4.46
C GLY A 347 16.39 3.37 3.24
N TYR A 348 16.90 4.60 3.36
CA TYR A 348 17.15 5.49 2.22
C TYR A 348 18.49 5.18 1.54
N PHE A 349 18.48 4.89 0.23
CA PHE A 349 19.68 4.93 -0.61
C PHE A 349 20.10 6.38 -0.94
N LYS A 350 19.13 7.28 -1.11
CA LYS A 350 19.33 8.72 -1.31
C LYS A 350 18.32 9.49 -0.46
N GLN A 351 18.73 10.62 0.13
CA GLN A 351 17.78 11.47 0.86
C GLN A 351 16.82 12.11 -0.15
N ARG A 352 15.52 11.82 0.00
CA ARG A 352 14.48 12.29 -0.92
C ARG A 352 13.25 12.75 -0.16
N ASP A 353 12.72 13.90 -0.58
CA ASP A 353 11.42 14.40 -0.14
C ASP A 353 10.29 13.95 -1.08
N VAL A 354 9.06 13.99 -0.57
CA VAL A 354 7.87 13.66 -1.34
C VAL A 354 7.61 14.74 -2.40
N VAL A 355 7.84 14.40 -3.65
CA VAL A 355 7.57 15.27 -4.82
C VAL A 355 6.37 14.69 -5.58
N MET A 356 5.17 15.11 -5.19
CA MET A 356 3.93 14.87 -5.92
C MET A 356 3.29 16.22 -6.26
N SER A 357 2.85 16.40 -7.50
CA SER A 357 2.15 17.62 -7.91
C SER A 357 0.65 17.36 -8.02
N PHE A 358 -0.14 18.13 -7.29
CA PHE A 358 -1.59 17.96 -7.25
C PHE A 358 -2.34 18.99 -8.10
N ASP A 359 -1.70 20.11 -8.41
CA ASP A 359 -2.29 21.19 -9.20
C ASP A 359 -2.22 20.89 -10.71
N ARG A 360 -3.18 21.43 -11.46
CA ARG A 360 -2.98 21.57 -12.91
C ARG A 360 -1.95 22.68 -13.08
N ALA A 361 -0.84 22.42 -13.76
CA ALA A 361 -0.04 23.50 -14.33
C ALA A 361 -1.02 24.38 -15.12
N LYS A 362 -1.12 25.64 -14.73
CA LYS A 362 -1.97 26.62 -15.41
C LYS A 362 -1.55 26.77 -16.86
#